data_AF-C7RRU6-F1
#
_entry.id   AF-C7RRU6-F1
#
_cell.length_a   1.000
_cell.length_b   1.000
_cell.length_c   1.000
_cell.angle_alpha   90.00
_cell.angle_beta   90.00
_cell.angle_gamma   90.00
#
_symmetry.space_group_name_H-M   'P 1'
#
loop_
_entity.id
_entity.type
_entity.pdbx_description
1 polymer ?
#
loop_
_entity_poly.entity_id
_entity_poly.type
_entity_poly.pdbx_seq_one_letter_code
_entity_poly.pdbx_strand_id
1 'polypeptide(L)'
;MTKRYWLLAAVPAVFFAGVSFAQFPILDMIAGKVVEKYQQSSCEQLWIKKGEPKSPQVQEAVARLRADPAMRTEFINRVAGPIANKMFECGMIP
;
A
#
# COMPACT_ATOMS: atom_id res chain seq x y z
N MET A 1 -3.13 55.95 4.05
CA MET A 1 -2.11 54.98 4.53
C MET A 1 -2.57 53.57 4.16
N THR A 2 -2.53 53.21 2.88
CA THR A 2 -3.29 52.05 2.33
C THR A 2 -2.57 51.37 1.15
N LYS A 3 -1.23 51.39 1.12
CA LYS A 3 -0.45 50.95 -0.07
C LYS A 3 0.58 49.84 0.21
N ARG A 4 0.43 49.08 1.30
CA ARG A 4 1.39 48.02 1.69
C ARG A 4 0.76 46.68 2.10
N TYR A 5 -0.57 46.60 2.20
CA TYR A 5 -1.25 45.34 2.56
C TYR A 5 -1.48 44.40 1.37
N TRP A 6 -1.24 44.85 0.14
CA TRP A 6 -1.37 44.03 -1.07
C TRP A 6 -0.20 43.06 -1.29
N LEU A 7 0.91 43.20 -0.56
CA LEU A 7 2.09 42.34 -0.72
C LEU A 7 2.08 41.10 0.20
N LEU A 8 1.13 41.01 1.15
CA LEU A 8 1.08 39.92 2.13
C LEU A 8 -0.02 38.87 1.87
N ALA A 9 -0.81 39.03 0.81
CA ALA A 9 -1.95 38.15 0.52
C ALA A 9 -1.68 37.03 -0.50
N ALA A 10 -0.42 36.81 -0.91
CA ALA A 10 -0.09 35.98 -2.07
C ALA A 10 0.68 34.67 -1.79
N VAL A 11 0.85 34.22 -0.52
CA VAL A 11 1.78 33.10 -0.23
C VAL A 11 1.26 32.04 0.76
N PRO A 12 0.10 31.40 0.52
CA PRO A 12 0.15 29.94 0.70
C PRO A 12 -0.77 29.21 -0.30
N ALA A 13 -0.44 29.23 -1.59
CA ALA A 13 -1.16 28.44 -2.61
C ALA A 13 -0.30 27.34 -3.25
N VAL A 14 0.92 27.07 -2.75
CA VAL A 14 1.88 26.17 -3.42
C VAL A 14 2.37 25.05 -2.51
N PHE A 15 1.46 24.26 -1.92
CA PHE A 15 1.84 23.06 -1.16
C PHE A 15 1.08 21.77 -1.51
N PHE A 16 0.30 21.72 -2.60
CA PHE A 16 -0.40 20.49 -3.02
C PHE A 16 0.08 19.93 -4.38
N ALA A 17 1.33 20.20 -4.77
CA ALA A 17 1.93 19.53 -5.93
C ALA A 17 2.53 18.19 -5.47
N GLY A 18 1.78 17.08 -5.58
CA GLY A 18 2.41 15.77 -5.38
C GLY A 18 1.53 14.51 -5.32
N VAL A 19 0.20 14.62 -5.19
CA VAL A 19 -0.67 13.42 -5.21
C VAL A 19 -1.16 13.14 -6.63
N SER A 20 -0.31 12.49 -7.43
CA SER A 20 -0.80 11.78 -8.62
C SER A 20 -1.46 10.47 -8.16
N PHE A 21 -2.80 10.43 -8.15
CA PHE A 21 -3.55 9.19 -7.99
C PHE A 21 -3.41 8.36 -9.26
N ALA A 22 -2.31 7.62 -9.38
CA ALA A 22 -2.14 6.66 -10.46
C ALA A 22 -3.19 5.55 -10.29
N GLN A 23 -4.10 5.46 -11.25
CA GLN A 23 -5.15 4.43 -11.27
C GLN A 23 -4.53 3.14 -11.82
N PHE A 24 -4.36 2.13 -10.96
CA PHE A 24 -3.81 0.82 -11.36
C PHE A 24 -4.91 -0.26 -11.32
N PRO A 25 -5.90 -0.28 -12.24
CA PRO A 25 -7.05 -1.18 -12.15
C PRO A 25 -6.68 -2.67 -12.13
N ILE A 26 -5.57 -3.06 -12.79
CA ILE A 26 -5.07 -4.44 -12.73
C ILE A 26 -4.48 -4.77 -11.35
N LEU A 27 -3.80 -3.81 -10.73
CA LEU A 27 -3.22 -3.94 -9.40
C LEU A 27 -4.32 -4.16 -8.36
N ASP A 28 -5.45 -3.47 -8.52
CA ASP A 28 -6.61 -3.55 -7.63
C ASP A 28 -7.19 -4.97 -7.58
N MET A 29 -7.34 -5.59 -8.76
CA MET A 29 -7.81 -6.98 -8.87
C MET A 29 -6.82 -7.95 -8.23
N ILE A 30 -5.51 -7.74 -8.42
CA ILE A 30 -4.48 -8.58 -7.82
C ILE A 30 -4.48 -8.43 -6.30
N ALA A 31 -4.53 -7.19 -5.79
CA ALA A 31 -4.62 -6.89 -4.37
C ALA A 31 -5.83 -7.56 -3.74
N GLY A 32 -6.99 -7.51 -4.39
CA GLY A 32 -8.21 -8.21 -3.94
C GLY A 32 -8.00 -9.70 -3.77
N LYS A 33 -7.40 -10.38 -4.75
CA LYS A 33 -7.09 -11.82 -4.67
C LYS A 33 -6.11 -12.17 -3.55
N VAL A 34 -5.12 -11.29 -3.31
CA VAL A 34 -4.17 -11.48 -2.21
C VAL A 34 -4.90 -11.37 -0.87
N VAL A 35 -5.73 -10.34 -0.68
CA VAL A 35 -6.54 -10.16 0.54
C VAL A 35 -7.45 -11.36 0.76
N GLU A 36 -8.22 -11.75 -0.27
CA GLU A 36 -9.12 -12.90 -0.22
C GLU A 36 -8.39 -14.17 0.22
N LYS A 37 -7.20 -14.43 -0.35
CA LYS A 37 -6.38 -15.59 0.01
C LYS A 37 -5.98 -15.60 1.48
N TYR A 38 -5.62 -14.45 2.06
CA TYR A 38 -5.32 -14.37 3.49
C TYR A 38 -6.56 -14.57 4.34
N GLN A 39 -7.69 -13.95 3.98
CA GLN A 39 -8.93 -14.04 4.74
C GLN A 39 -9.50 -15.47 4.75
N GLN A 40 -9.44 -16.18 3.61
CA GLN A 40 -9.92 -17.55 3.46
C GLN A 40 -8.94 -18.61 4.00
N SER A 41 -7.66 -18.28 4.21
CA SER A 41 -6.71 -19.22 4.79
C SER A 41 -6.91 -19.38 6.30
N SER A 42 -6.67 -20.59 6.80
CA SER A 42 -6.63 -20.82 8.26
C SER A 42 -5.36 -20.22 8.87
N CYS A 43 -5.38 -19.93 10.17
CA CYS A 43 -4.21 -19.40 10.87
C CYS A 43 -3.00 -20.34 10.81
N GLU A 44 -3.21 -21.65 10.95
CA GLU A 44 -2.18 -22.69 10.81
C GLU A 44 -1.49 -22.62 9.42
N GLN A 45 -2.29 -22.53 8.36
CA GLN A 45 -1.79 -22.46 6.98
C GLN A 45 -0.97 -21.19 6.74
N LEU A 46 -1.41 -20.06 7.30
CA LEU A 46 -0.69 -18.79 7.20
C LEU A 46 0.64 -18.83 7.98
N TRP A 47 0.68 -19.50 9.13
CA TRP A 47 1.89 -19.68 9.93
C TRP A 47 2.94 -20.52 9.19
N ILE A 48 2.53 -21.65 8.62
CA ILE A 48 3.42 -22.49 7.80
C ILE A 48 3.98 -21.67 6.63
N LYS A 49 3.11 -21.00 5.87
CA LYS A 49 3.53 -20.16 4.73
C LYS A 49 4.39 -18.96 5.10
N LYS A 50 4.31 -18.47 6.34
CA LYS A 50 5.16 -17.36 6.82
C LYS A 50 6.62 -17.82 6.92
N GLY A 51 6.85 -19.06 7.37
CA GLY A 51 8.19 -19.66 7.50
C GLY A 51 8.77 -20.21 6.19
N GLU A 52 7.93 -20.49 5.19
CA GLU A 52 8.38 -20.97 3.89
C GLU A 52 9.07 -19.89 3.05
N PRO A 53 10.10 -20.28 2.26
CA PRO A 53 10.73 -19.39 1.31
C PRO A 53 9.73 -18.91 0.25
N LYS A 54 9.86 -17.65 -0.17
CA LYS A 54 8.96 -17.09 -1.19
C LYS A 54 9.27 -17.72 -2.55
N SER A 55 8.22 -18.06 -3.31
CA SER A 55 8.40 -18.61 -4.66
C SER A 55 9.08 -17.60 -5.60
N PRO A 56 9.75 -18.05 -6.67
CA PRO A 56 10.40 -17.16 -7.63
C PRO A 56 9.47 -16.07 -8.19
N GLN A 57 8.20 -16.39 -8.42
CA GLN A 57 7.20 -15.44 -8.92
C GLN A 57 6.89 -14.33 -7.91
N VAL A 58 6.82 -14.67 -6.61
CA VAL A 58 6.64 -13.67 -5.55
C VAL A 58 7.87 -12.77 -5.47
N GLN A 59 9.08 -13.33 -5.61
CA GLN A 59 10.32 -12.55 -5.58
C GLN A 59 10.38 -11.56 -6.75
N GLU A 60 9.99 -11.98 -7.96
CA GLU A 60 9.91 -11.09 -9.12
C GLU A 60 8.87 -9.98 -8.92
N ALA A 61 7.68 -10.31 -8.43
CA ALA A 61 6.65 -9.31 -8.12
C ALA A 61 7.14 -8.29 -7.10
N VAL A 62 7.84 -8.73 -6.05
CA VAL A 62 8.47 -7.85 -5.05
C VAL A 62 9.55 -6.98 -5.69
N ALA A 63 10.35 -7.50 -6.63
CA ALA A 63 11.34 -6.72 -7.36
C ALA A 63 10.69 -5.61 -8.20
N ARG A 64 9.58 -5.90 -8.89
CA ARG A 64 8.81 -4.89 -9.63
C ARG A 64 8.23 -3.82 -8.72
N LEU A 65 7.64 -4.20 -7.59
CA LEU A 65 7.16 -3.23 -6.59
C LEU A 65 8.30 -2.40 -5.99
N ARG A 66 9.51 -2.96 -5.85
CA ARG A 66 10.66 -2.17 -5.41
C ARG A 66 11.08 -1.12 -6.45
N ALA A 67 10.98 -1.44 -7.73
CA ALA A 67 11.32 -0.57 -8.84
C ALA A 67 10.31 0.56 -9.09
N ASP A 68 9.03 0.38 -8.72
CA ASP A 68 7.98 1.40 -8.86
C ASP A 68 7.40 1.81 -7.48
N PRO A 69 7.86 2.95 -6.91
CA PRO A 69 7.38 3.44 -5.61
C PRO A 69 5.89 3.78 -5.57
N ALA A 70 5.31 4.25 -6.67
CA ALA A 70 3.90 4.62 -6.73
C ALA A 70 3.02 3.37 -6.69
N MET A 71 3.35 2.39 -7.52
CA MET A 71 2.68 1.08 -7.54
C MET A 71 2.82 0.35 -6.20
N ARG A 72 4.00 0.41 -5.57
CA ARG A 72 4.22 -0.17 -4.23
C ARG A 72 3.34 0.45 -3.17
N THR A 73 3.25 1.78 -3.15
CA THR A 73 2.45 2.50 -2.17
C THR A 73 0.99 2.12 -2.31
N GLU A 74 0.48 2.12 -3.53
CA GLU A 74 -0.91 1.76 -3.81
C GLU A 74 -1.23 0.31 -3.44
N PHE A 75 -0.37 -0.63 -3.83
CA PHE A 75 -0.54 -2.04 -3.48
C PHE A 75 -0.55 -2.26 -1.97
N ILE A 76 0.43 -1.69 -1.25
CA ILE A 76 0.56 -1.85 0.20
C ILE A 76 -0.66 -1.25 0.91
N ASN A 77 -1.09 -0.05 0.55
CA ASN A 77 -2.25 0.61 1.15
C ASN A 77 -3.52 -0.25 1.07
N ARG A 78 -3.68 -1.00 -0.03
CA ARG A 78 -4.85 -1.86 -0.24
C ARG A 78 -4.80 -3.17 0.54
N VAL A 79 -3.62 -3.80 0.62
CA VAL A 79 -3.50 -5.14 1.21
C VAL A 79 -3.14 -5.12 2.69
N ALA A 80 -2.44 -4.08 3.17
CA ALA A 80 -1.83 -4.06 4.49
C ALA A 80 -2.88 -4.14 5.61
N GLY A 81 -3.93 -3.31 5.57
CA GLY A 81 -4.97 -3.30 6.61
C GLY A 81 -5.66 -4.65 6.79
N PRO A 82 -6.30 -5.21 5.73
CA PRO A 82 -6.99 -6.49 5.83
C PRO A 82 -6.09 -7.66 6.23
N ILE A 83 -4.87 -7.71 5.68
CA ILE A 83 -3.91 -8.78 6.00
C ILE A 83 -3.37 -8.64 7.41
N ALA A 84 -3.02 -7.42 7.84
CA ALA A 84 -2.55 -7.18 9.20
C ALA A 84 -3.61 -7.57 10.23
N ASN A 85 -4.89 -7.22 10.01
CA ASN A 85 -5.97 -7.65 10.90
C ASN A 85 -6.05 -9.18 10.99
N LYS A 86 -6.01 -9.88 9.86
CA LYS A 86 -6.00 -11.36 9.85
C LYS A 86 -4.76 -11.93 10.57
N MET A 87 -3.59 -11.33 10.36
CA MET A 87 -2.36 -11.75 11.01
C MET A 87 -2.38 -11.49 12.52
N PHE A 88 -3.02 -10.40 12.96
CA PHE A 88 -3.22 -10.07 14.37
C PHE A 88 -4.16 -11.08 15.04
N GLU A 89 -5.32 -11.35 14.43
CA GLU A 89 -6.25 -12.39 14.89
C GLU A 89 -5.58 -13.77 15.02
N CYS A 90 -4.64 -14.08 14.12
CA CYS A 90 -3.87 -15.31 14.13
C CYS A 90 -2.60 -15.27 15.01
N GLY A 91 -2.35 -14.19 15.77
CA GLY A 91 -1.19 -14.05 16.66
C GLY A 91 0.17 -13.92 15.97
N MET A 92 0.21 -13.61 14.67
CA MET A 92 1.45 -13.48 13.88
C MET A 92 2.14 -12.13 14.01
N ILE A 93 1.40 -11.11 14.43
CA ILE A 93 1.88 -9.75 14.73
C ILE A 93 1.24 -9.33 16.06
N PRO A 94 1.99 -8.59 16.92
CA PRO A 94 1.51 -8.14 18.22
C PRO A 94 0.47 -7.03 18.12
#